data_AF-A0A2D0JXV6-F1
#
_entry.id   AF-A0A2D0JXV6-F1
#
_cell.length_a   1.000
_cell.length_b   1.000
_cell.length_c   1.000
_cell.angle_alpha   90.00
_cell.angle_beta   90.00
_cell.angle_gamma   90.00
#
_symmetry.space_group_name_H-M   'P 1'
#
loop_
_entity.id
_entity.type
_entity.pdbx_description
1 polymer ?
#
loop_
_entity_poly.entity_id
_entity_poly.type
_entity_poly.pdbx_seq_one_letter_code
_entity_poly.pdbx_strand_id
1 'polypeptide(L)'
;MSPAHRKGAPQINHGCHLPPTPLIIPEIQLPFASPPPRSDSAQLQTHAITWAQRYGLIGRRGAHRLSTTPLLELGIALCGRAPTHRAEILVCWFLWALILDDRIDDGPWAENGALDRFVTAVQAVTEDDRTDPSGKITRFDDPMLVALADDLWPRTRYRGTSAGGIGLFGI
;
A
#
# COMPACT_ATOMS: atom_id res chain seq x y z
N MET A 1 15.33 78.04 -2.48
CA MET A 1 15.27 76.89 -1.55
C MET A 1 15.17 75.63 -2.39
N SER A 2 16.18 74.78 -2.27
CA SER A 2 16.37 73.52 -3.01
C SER A 2 15.41 72.41 -2.57
N PRO A 3 15.19 71.36 -3.40
CA PRO A 3 14.28 70.26 -3.10
C PRO A 3 14.94 69.21 -2.20
N ALA A 4 14.17 68.58 -1.33
CA ALA A 4 14.58 67.40 -0.58
C ALA A 4 14.04 66.13 -1.26
N HIS A 5 14.98 65.32 -1.76
CA HIS A 5 14.77 63.90 -2.07
C HIS A 5 14.25 63.13 -0.84
N ARG A 6 13.29 62.23 -1.04
CA ARG A 6 13.21 61.00 -0.25
C ARG A 6 12.88 59.81 -1.14
N LYS A 7 13.76 58.82 -1.04
CA LYS A 7 13.84 57.55 -1.77
C LYS A 7 13.34 56.44 -0.83
N GLY A 8 12.57 55.49 -1.37
CA GLY A 8 12.20 54.23 -0.70
C GLY A 8 10.73 53.89 -0.95
N ALA A 9 10.34 52.75 -1.48
CA ALA A 9 11.02 51.54 -1.94
C ALA A 9 10.10 50.88 -3.01
N PRO A 10 10.63 50.04 -3.91
CA PRO A 10 9.82 49.40 -4.95
C PRO A 10 8.82 48.42 -4.34
N GLN A 11 7.57 48.52 -4.77
CA GLN A 11 6.55 47.49 -4.62
C GLN A 11 7.15 46.15 -5.04
N ILE A 12 7.22 45.21 -4.09
CA ILE A 12 7.50 43.82 -4.37
C ILE A 12 6.32 43.33 -5.21
N ASN A 13 6.57 43.21 -6.52
CA ASN A 13 5.64 42.64 -7.47
C ASN A 13 5.05 41.36 -6.89
N HIS A 14 3.72 41.34 -6.74
CA HIS A 14 2.96 40.13 -6.53
C HIS A 14 3.39 39.12 -7.57
N GLY A 15 4.04 38.04 -7.11
CA GLY A 15 4.47 36.95 -7.97
C GLY A 15 3.29 36.54 -8.82
N CYS A 16 3.48 36.58 -10.14
CA CYS A 16 2.55 36.06 -11.12
C CYS A 16 2.25 34.60 -10.77
N HIS A 17 1.17 34.36 -10.03
CA HIS A 17 0.54 33.06 -9.99
C HIS A 17 -0.09 32.85 -11.38
N LEU A 18 0.71 32.31 -12.30
CA LEU A 18 0.16 31.70 -13.50
C LEU A 18 -0.87 30.66 -13.05
N PRO A 19 -2.08 30.63 -13.64
CA PRO A 19 -3.06 29.61 -13.32
C PRO A 19 -2.42 28.23 -13.58
N PRO A 20 -2.64 27.24 -12.70
CA PRO A 20 -2.09 25.92 -12.90
C PRO A 20 -2.56 25.39 -14.26
N THR A 21 -1.61 25.07 -15.13
CA THR A 21 -1.93 24.47 -16.43
C THR A 21 -2.52 23.09 -16.14
N PRO A 22 -3.74 22.78 -16.61
CA PRO A 22 -4.36 21.49 -16.34
C PRO A 22 -3.52 20.38 -16.96
N LEU A 23 -3.21 19.36 -16.15
CA LEU A 23 -2.58 18.13 -16.65
C LEU A 23 -3.61 17.38 -17.51
N ILE A 24 -3.34 17.28 -18.80
CA ILE A 24 -4.14 16.47 -19.73
C ILE A 24 -3.48 15.09 -19.82
N ILE A 25 -4.12 14.08 -19.23
CA ILE A 25 -3.69 12.69 -19.38
C ILE A 25 -4.25 12.19 -20.72
N PRO A 26 -3.41 11.82 -21.70
CA PRO A 26 -3.88 11.29 -22.97
C PRO A 26 -4.54 9.93 -22.79
N GLU A 27 -5.42 9.57 -23.73
CA GLU A 27 -5.99 8.22 -23.76
C GLU A 27 -4.86 7.19 -23.98
N ILE A 28 -4.77 6.22 -23.05
CA ILE A 28 -3.80 5.14 -23.14
C ILE A 28 -4.48 3.95 -23.81
N GLN A 29 -4.11 3.67 -25.06
CA GLN A 29 -4.58 2.49 -25.78
C GLN A 29 -3.74 1.28 -25.38
N LEU A 30 -4.38 0.27 -24.79
CA LEU A 30 -3.75 -0.99 -24.44
C LEU A 30 -4.06 -2.05 -25.51
N PRO A 31 -3.07 -2.80 -26.03
CA PRO A 31 -3.29 -3.83 -27.05
C PRO A 31 -3.87 -5.13 -26.46
N PHE A 32 -4.55 -5.06 -25.31
CA PHE A 32 -5.11 -6.18 -24.60
C PHE A 32 -6.56 -5.88 -24.25
N ALA A 33 -7.44 -6.89 -24.38
CA ALA A 33 -8.81 -6.77 -23.93
C ALA A 33 -8.88 -6.71 -22.39
N SER A 34 -9.84 -5.95 -21.87
CA SER A 34 -10.13 -5.97 -20.43
C SER A 34 -10.58 -7.37 -20.03
N PRO A 35 -9.97 -8.00 -19.01
CA PRO A 35 -10.42 -9.29 -18.53
C PRO A 35 -11.85 -9.15 -17.96
N PRO A 36 -12.69 -10.20 -18.08
CA PRO A 36 -14.00 -10.17 -17.46
C PRO A 36 -13.88 -10.01 -15.94
N PRO A 37 -14.78 -9.25 -15.29
CA PRO A 37 -14.80 -9.15 -13.85
C PRO A 37 -14.94 -10.52 -13.19
N ARG A 38 -14.27 -10.69 -12.05
CA ARG A 38 -14.43 -11.91 -11.25
C ARG A 38 -15.80 -11.96 -10.59
N SER A 39 -16.42 -13.14 -10.57
CA SER A 39 -17.73 -13.35 -9.93
C SER A 39 -17.69 -13.26 -8.40
N ASP A 40 -16.51 -13.45 -7.79
CA ASP A 40 -16.28 -13.41 -6.34
C ASP A 40 -15.74 -12.04 -5.86
N SER A 41 -15.80 -10.99 -6.68
CA SER A 41 -15.22 -9.67 -6.36
C SER A 41 -15.75 -9.08 -5.04
N ALA A 42 -17.06 -9.09 -4.81
CA ALA A 42 -17.67 -8.56 -3.59
C ALA A 42 -17.24 -9.34 -2.34
N GLN A 43 -17.06 -10.66 -2.46
CA GLN A 43 -16.53 -11.50 -1.38
C GLN A 43 -15.08 -11.12 -1.07
N LEU A 44 -14.24 -11.00 -2.09
CA LEU A 44 -12.83 -10.62 -1.94
C LEU A 44 -12.68 -9.22 -1.31
N GLN A 45 -13.52 -8.27 -1.73
CA GLN A 45 -13.55 -6.92 -1.18
C GLN A 45 -13.90 -6.95 0.32
N THR A 46 -14.96 -7.66 0.68
CA THR A 46 -15.40 -7.80 2.08
C THR A 46 -14.35 -8.50 2.93
N HIS A 47 -13.73 -9.56 2.41
CA HIS A 47 -12.67 -10.30 3.07
C HIS A 47 -11.48 -9.39 3.37
N ALA A 48 -10.97 -8.67 2.36
CA ALA A 48 -9.79 -7.82 2.51
C ALA A 48 -10.01 -6.68 3.50
N ILE A 49 -11.18 -6.03 3.47
CA ILE A 49 -11.52 -4.96 4.41
C ILE A 49 -11.60 -5.50 5.84
N THR A 50 -12.29 -6.64 6.03
CA THR A 50 -12.43 -7.28 7.34
C THR A 50 -11.07 -7.70 7.89
N TRP A 51 -10.22 -8.28 7.04
CA TRP A 51 -8.86 -8.68 7.38
C TRP A 51 -8.02 -7.47 7.82
N ALA A 52 -8.02 -6.38 7.05
CA ALA A 52 -7.23 -5.19 7.38
C ALA A 52 -7.72 -4.50 8.66
N GLN A 53 -9.02 -4.51 8.92
CA GLN A 53 -9.58 -4.03 10.19
C GLN A 53 -9.18 -4.93 11.37
N ARG A 54 -9.21 -6.26 11.19
CA ARG A 54 -8.81 -7.23 12.23
C ARG A 54 -7.38 -7.02 12.69
N TYR A 55 -6.47 -6.76 11.77
CA TYR A 55 -5.06 -6.48 12.09
C TYR A 55 -4.80 -5.02 12.50
N GLY A 56 -5.82 -4.16 12.52
CA GLY A 56 -5.65 -2.75 12.88
C GLY A 56 -4.90 -1.93 11.82
N LEU A 57 -4.78 -2.42 10.59
CA LEU A 57 -4.12 -1.70 9.49
C LEU A 57 -4.96 -0.51 9.03
N ILE A 58 -6.29 -0.64 9.08
CA ILE A 58 -7.23 0.43 8.73
C ILE A 58 -8.31 0.60 9.80
N GLY A 59 -8.73 1.84 10.01
CA GLY A 59 -9.93 2.17 10.78
C GLY A 59 -11.20 2.22 9.93
N ARG A 60 -12.32 2.63 10.55
CA ARG A 60 -13.63 2.80 9.87
C ARG A 60 -13.57 3.70 8.64
N ARG A 61 -12.81 4.79 8.70
CA ARG A 61 -12.63 5.72 7.57
C ARG A 61 -11.89 5.06 6.40
N GLY A 62 -10.82 4.31 6.68
CA GLY A 62 -10.07 3.59 5.65
C GLY A 62 -10.92 2.52 4.97
N ALA A 63 -11.68 1.75 5.76
CA ALA A 63 -12.64 0.78 5.23
C ALA A 63 -13.67 1.44 4.31
N HIS A 64 -14.28 2.56 4.73
CA HIS A 64 -15.23 3.28 3.89
C HIS A 64 -14.62 3.80 2.59
N ARG A 65 -13.38 4.32 2.62
CA ARG A 65 -12.67 4.75 1.40
C ARG A 65 -12.40 3.58 0.45
N LEU A 66 -11.94 2.45 0.96
CA LEU A 66 -11.68 1.25 0.15
C LEU A 66 -12.96 0.63 -0.42
N SER A 67 -14.10 0.81 0.25
CA SER A 67 -15.41 0.38 -0.26
C SER A 67 -15.96 1.28 -1.36
N THR A 68 -15.53 2.55 -1.44
CA THR A 68 -16.11 3.56 -2.33
C THR A 68 -15.17 4.01 -3.44
N THR A 69 -13.97 3.43 -3.53
CA THR A 69 -12.96 3.75 -4.55
C THR A 69 -12.54 2.48 -5.31
N PRO A 70 -12.11 2.61 -6.58
CA PRO A 70 -11.69 1.46 -7.40
C PRO A 70 -10.33 0.87 -6.99
N LEU A 71 -9.69 1.41 -5.94
CA LEU A 71 -8.34 1.00 -5.54
C LEU A 71 -8.26 -0.49 -5.19
N LEU A 72 -9.25 -1.01 -4.46
CA LEU A 72 -9.29 -2.42 -4.10
C LEU A 72 -9.74 -3.31 -5.28
N GLU A 73 -10.50 -2.75 -6.22
CA GLU A 73 -10.87 -3.44 -7.46
C GLU A 73 -9.65 -3.74 -8.32
N LEU A 74 -8.63 -2.88 -8.32
CA LEU A 74 -7.35 -3.14 -8.99
C LEU A 74 -6.68 -4.40 -8.42
N GLY A 75 -6.56 -4.51 -7.10
CA GLY A 75 -6.00 -5.70 -6.45
C GLY A 75 -6.78 -6.98 -6.79
N ILE A 76 -8.10 -6.89 -6.86
CA ILE A 76 -8.97 -8.01 -7.27
C ILE A 76 -8.77 -8.36 -8.76
N ALA A 77 -8.63 -7.36 -9.64
CA ALA A 77 -8.40 -7.57 -11.06
C ALA A 77 -7.05 -8.26 -11.32
N LEU A 78 -6.00 -7.90 -10.57
CA LEU A 78 -4.68 -8.54 -10.62
C LEU A 78 -4.73 -10.04 -10.26
N CYS A 79 -5.75 -10.49 -9.54
CA CYS A 79 -5.93 -11.91 -9.24
C CYS A 79 -6.31 -12.75 -10.47
N GLY A 80 -6.72 -12.13 -11.58
CA GLY A 80 -7.05 -12.82 -12.83
C GLY A 80 -8.02 -13.98 -12.63
N ARG A 81 -7.59 -15.20 -12.96
CA ARG A 81 -8.36 -16.46 -12.80
C ARG A 81 -7.93 -17.31 -11.60
N ALA A 82 -7.14 -16.75 -10.68
CA ALA A 82 -6.70 -17.49 -9.50
C ALA A 82 -7.90 -18.02 -8.69
N PRO A 83 -7.82 -19.22 -8.09
CA PRO A 83 -8.84 -19.70 -7.16
C PRO A 83 -9.08 -18.70 -6.02
N THR A 84 -10.32 -18.57 -5.54
CA THR A 84 -10.73 -17.57 -4.53
C THR A 84 -9.79 -17.52 -3.33
N HIS A 85 -9.43 -18.66 -2.75
CA HIS A 85 -8.52 -18.72 -1.60
C HIS A 85 -7.11 -18.17 -1.88
N ARG A 86 -6.64 -18.19 -3.14
CA ARG A 86 -5.37 -17.58 -3.53
C ARG A 86 -5.54 -16.09 -3.81
N ALA A 87 -6.65 -15.72 -4.43
CA ALA A 87 -7.01 -14.33 -4.64
C ALA A 87 -7.12 -13.58 -3.31
N GLU A 88 -7.74 -14.17 -2.29
CA GLU A 88 -7.81 -13.59 -0.93
C GLU A 88 -6.41 -13.23 -0.39
N ILE A 89 -5.44 -14.15 -0.52
CA ILE A 89 -4.06 -13.91 -0.07
C ILE A 89 -3.42 -12.74 -0.84
N LEU A 90 -3.56 -12.74 -2.17
CA LEU A 90 -3.00 -11.68 -3.02
C LEU A 90 -3.63 -10.32 -2.73
N VAL A 91 -4.95 -10.25 -2.53
CA VAL A 91 -5.63 -8.99 -2.20
C VAL A 91 -5.21 -8.48 -0.81
N CYS A 92 -5.01 -9.37 0.18
CA CYS A 92 -4.46 -8.98 1.48
C CYS A 92 -3.01 -8.43 1.35
N TRP A 93 -2.16 -9.07 0.54
CA TRP A 93 -0.81 -8.57 0.24
C TRP A 93 -0.84 -7.21 -0.47
N PHE A 94 -1.71 -7.06 -1.47
CA PHE A 94 -1.89 -5.80 -2.21
C PHE A 94 -2.27 -4.66 -1.26
N LEU A 95 -3.23 -4.91 -0.37
CA LEU A 95 -3.67 -3.91 0.60
C LEU A 95 -2.60 -3.59 1.64
N TRP A 96 -1.85 -4.60 2.12
CA TRP A 96 -0.69 -4.38 2.99
C TRP A 96 0.34 -3.48 2.32
N ALA A 97 0.69 -3.74 1.05
CA ALA A 97 1.65 -2.94 0.31
C ALA A 97 1.20 -1.48 0.11
N LEU A 98 -0.07 -1.24 -0.21
CA LEU A 98 -0.61 0.13 -0.30
C LEU A 98 -0.50 0.89 1.03
N ILE A 99 -0.79 0.22 2.14
CA ILE A 99 -0.70 0.84 3.47
C ILE A 99 0.77 1.07 3.86
N LEU A 100 1.67 0.19 3.43
CA LEU A 100 3.11 0.40 3.61
C LEU A 100 3.57 1.66 2.86
N ASP A 101 3.15 1.81 1.60
CA ASP A 101 3.45 2.95 0.74
C ASP A 101 2.99 4.27 1.39
N ASP A 102 1.70 4.34 1.79
CA ASP A 102 1.15 5.49 2.52
C ASP A 102 1.96 5.81 3.80
N ARG A 103 2.47 4.80 4.52
CA ARG A 103 3.28 5.00 5.73
C ARG A 103 4.71 5.47 5.43
N ILE A 104 5.26 5.14 4.27
CA ILE A 104 6.58 5.61 3.84
C ILE A 104 6.48 7.05 3.36
N ASP A 105 5.46 7.37 2.55
CA ASP A 105 5.30 8.67 1.91
C ASP A 105 4.72 9.73 2.87
N ASP A 106 3.64 9.39 3.60
CA ASP A 106 2.91 10.32 4.46
C ASP A 106 3.17 10.07 5.97
N GLY A 107 3.94 9.04 6.31
CA GLY A 107 4.16 8.62 7.69
C GLY A 107 5.51 9.05 8.29
N PRO A 108 5.71 8.80 9.60
CA PRO A 108 6.90 9.23 10.34
C PRO A 108 8.17 8.46 9.98
N TRP A 109 8.17 7.67 8.91
CA TRP A 109 9.24 6.72 8.56
C TRP A 109 10.35 7.32 7.72
N ALA A 110 10.15 8.52 7.19
CA ALA A 110 11.22 9.32 6.62
C ALA A 110 12.25 9.78 7.68
N GLU A 111 11.92 9.70 8.98
CA GLU A 111 12.75 10.22 10.06
C GLU A 111 13.13 9.13 11.10
N ASN A 112 14.27 9.32 11.78
CA ASN A 112 14.69 8.56 12.96
C ASN A 112 14.90 7.03 12.76
N GLY A 113 15.23 6.58 11.54
CA GLY A 113 15.59 5.19 11.25
C GLY A 113 14.46 4.18 11.50
N ALA A 114 13.20 4.64 11.52
CA ALA A 114 12.04 3.77 11.72
C ALA A 114 11.90 2.76 10.57
N LEU A 115 12.16 3.19 9.33
CA LEU A 115 12.16 2.33 8.17
C LEU A 115 13.21 1.22 8.28
N ASP A 116 14.46 1.54 8.65
CA ASP A 116 15.53 0.55 8.79
C ASP A 116 15.19 -0.52 9.85
N ARG A 117 14.61 -0.10 10.98
CA ARG A 117 14.15 -1.02 12.03
C ARG A 117 13.01 -1.91 11.53
N PHE A 118 12.06 -1.33 10.79
CA PHE A 118 10.96 -2.08 10.20
C PHE A 118 11.48 -3.11 9.18
N VAL A 119 12.37 -2.72 8.28
CA VAL A 119 13.00 -3.63 7.30
C VAL A 119 13.75 -4.77 7.99
N THR A 120 14.54 -4.45 9.02
CA THR A 120 15.24 -5.47 9.82
C THR A 120 14.25 -6.45 10.47
N ALA A 121 13.13 -5.96 10.98
CA ALA A 121 12.10 -6.81 11.57
C ALA A 121 11.38 -7.68 10.52
N VAL A 122 11.09 -7.14 9.33
CA VAL A 122 10.54 -7.90 8.21
C VAL A 122 11.48 -9.03 7.81
N GLN A 123 12.77 -8.75 7.66
CA GLN A 123 13.79 -9.76 7.35
C GLN A 123 13.79 -10.88 8.38
N ALA A 124 13.80 -10.52 9.67
CA ALA A 124 13.75 -11.50 10.76
C ALA A 124 12.48 -12.38 10.69
N VAL A 125 11.32 -11.82 10.33
CA VAL A 125 10.08 -12.61 10.15
C VAL A 125 10.18 -13.56 8.96
N THR A 126 10.78 -13.11 7.85
CA THR A 126 10.83 -13.90 6.63
C THR A 126 11.93 -14.97 6.61
N GLU A 127 13.02 -14.75 7.36
CA GLU A 127 14.17 -15.66 7.41
C GLU A 127 14.07 -16.70 8.54
N ASP A 128 13.27 -16.45 9.58
CA ASP A 128 13.10 -17.39 10.70
C ASP A 128 12.22 -18.57 10.27
N ASP A 129 12.87 -19.66 9.84
CA ASP A 129 12.23 -20.93 9.46
C ASP A 129 11.77 -21.75 10.70
N ARG A 130 11.82 -21.17 11.91
CA ARG A 130 11.55 -21.90 13.14
C ARG A 130 10.08 -22.28 13.31
N THR A 131 9.90 -23.59 13.32
CA THR A 131 8.73 -24.39 13.64
C THR A 131 8.33 -24.33 15.12
N ASP A 132 8.22 -23.14 15.72
CA ASP A 132 7.65 -23.04 17.08
C ASP A 132 6.27 -22.36 17.08
N PRO A 133 5.18 -23.13 17.00
CA PRO A 133 3.81 -22.60 17.04
C PRO A 133 3.37 -22.18 18.46
N SER A 134 4.25 -22.23 19.48
CA SER A 134 3.88 -22.01 20.88
C SER A 134 4.25 -20.63 21.46
N GLY A 135 4.93 -19.77 20.71
CA GLY A 135 5.33 -18.43 21.17
C GLY A 135 4.18 -17.42 21.16
N LYS A 136 3.48 -17.26 22.30
CA LYS A 136 2.45 -16.24 22.55
C LYS A 136 2.79 -14.85 21.96
N ILE A 137 2.07 -14.51 20.89
CA ILE A 137 1.35 -13.25 20.60
C ILE A 137 1.69 -12.07 21.54
N THR A 138 2.79 -11.37 21.25
CA THR A 138 2.97 -9.89 21.24
C THR A 138 4.44 -9.60 20.95
N ARG A 139 4.95 -9.99 19.77
CA ARG A 139 6.36 -9.72 19.41
C ARG A 139 6.56 -8.32 18.82
N PHE A 140 5.51 -7.73 18.26
CA PHE A 140 5.57 -6.46 17.56
C PHE A 140 4.42 -5.57 18.01
N ASP A 141 4.72 -4.29 18.24
CA ASP A 141 3.72 -3.25 18.48
C ASP A 141 3.17 -2.66 17.16
N ASP A 142 3.87 -2.89 16.04
CA ASP A 142 3.45 -2.41 14.73
C ASP A 142 2.42 -3.37 14.07
N PRO A 143 1.19 -2.91 13.79
CA PRO A 143 0.17 -3.67 13.06
C PRO A 143 0.66 -4.32 11.76
N MET A 144 1.57 -3.67 11.03
CA MET A 144 2.10 -4.17 9.77
C MET A 144 2.95 -5.43 9.96
N LEU A 145 3.78 -5.44 11.00
CA LEU A 145 4.61 -6.60 11.36
C LEU A 145 3.77 -7.73 11.93
N VAL A 146 2.74 -7.42 12.73
CA VAL A 146 1.79 -8.42 13.24
C VAL A 146 1.05 -9.10 12.07
N ALA A 147 0.50 -8.34 11.14
CA ALA A 147 -0.18 -8.89 9.96
C ALA A 147 0.75 -9.75 9.08
N LEU A 148 2.01 -9.32 8.94
CA LEU A 148 3.01 -10.07 8.20
C LEU A 148 3.33 -11.41 8.87
N ALA A 149 3.66 -11.39 10.16
CA ALA A 149 4.10 -12.57 10.91
C ALA A 149 2.97 -13.57 11.16
N ASP A 150 1.77 -13.10 11.50
CA ASP A 150 0.67 -13.96 11.93
C ASP A 150 -0.17 -14.51 10.77
N ASP A 151 -0.15 -13.88 9.59
CA ASP A 151 -1.03 -14.27 8.47
C ASP A 151 -0.33 -14.32 7.11
N LEU A 152 0.19 -13.18 6.63
CA LEU A 152 0.65 -13.08 5.24
C LEU A 152 1.80 -14.04 4.97
N TRP A 153 2.87 -13.99 5.78
CA TRP A 153 4.05 -14.81 5.58
C TRP A 153 3.78 -16.32 5.73
N PRO A 154 3.10 -16.80 6.80
CA PRO A 154 2.74 -18.21 6.91
C PRO A 154 1.93 -18.73 5.73
N ARG A 155 1.03 -17.91 5.16
CA ARG A 155 0.18 -18.30 4.03
C ARG A 155 0.92 -18.33 2.70
N THR A 156 2.04 -17.63 2.55
CA THR A 156 2.77 -17.52 1.27
C THR A 156 4.12 -18.24 1.22
N ARG A 157 4.82 -18.42 2.35
CA ARG A 157 6.22 -18.90 2.36
C ARG A 157 6.46 -20.22 1.63
N TYR A 158 5.47 -21.11 1.61
CA TYR A 158 5.56 -22.42 0.95
C TYR A 158 4.92 -22.48 -0.44
N ARG A 159 4.49 -21.34 -1.00
CA ARG A 159 3.81 -21.30 -2.30
C ARG A 159 4.73 -21.03 -3.49
N GLY A 160 6.02 -20.78 -3.25
CA GLY A 160 7.05 -20.51 -4.27
C GLY A 160 7.99 -21.66 -4.60
N THR A 161 7.79 -22.87 -4.05
CA THR A 161 8.74 -24.01 -4.19
C THR A 161 8.48 -24.93 -5.39
N SER A 162 7.88 -24.42 -6.47
CA SER A 162 7.82 -25.12 -7.75
C SER A 162 8.24 -24.16 -8.86
N ALA A 163 9.52 -24.29 -9.25
CA ALA A 163 10.32 -23.43 -10.15
C ALA A 163 11.00 -22.25 -9.43
N GLY A 164 12.33 -22.24 -9.49
CA GLY A 164 13.21 -21.46 -8.62
C GLY A 164 13.16 -19.95 -8.82
N GLY A 165 13.57 -19.26 -7.75
CA GLY A 165 14.03 -17.86 -7.78
C GLY A 165 12.91 -16.84 -7.93
N ILE A 166 12.56 -16.19 -6.81
CA ILE A 166 11.74 -14.97 -6.72
C ILE A 166 10.41 -15.09 -7.47
N GLY A 167 9.42 -15.69 -6.81
CA GLY A 167 8.04 -15.77 -7.31
C GLY A 167 7.03 -15.25 -6.31
N LEU A 168 7.11 -13.96 -5.94
CA LEU A 168 5.91 -13.25 -5.50
C LEU A 168 5.03 -13.13 -6.75
N PHE A 169 4.06 -14.03 -6.85
CA PHE A 169 3.04 -14.10 -7.90
C PHE A 169 3.54 -14.59 -9.26
N GLY A 170 3.66 -15.92 -9.39
CA GLY A 170 3.52 -16.56 -10.70
C GLY A 170 2.06 -16.44 -11.17
N ILE A 171 1.78 -15.36 -11.90
CA ILE A 171 0.60 -15.17 -12.75
C ILE A 171 0.92 -15.74 -14.14
#